data_AF-A0A8T5U7A2-F1
#
_entry.id   AF-A0A8T5U7A2-F1
#
_cell.length_a   1.000
_cell.length_b   1.000
_cell.length_c   1.000
_cell.angle_alpha   90.00
_cell.angle_beta   90.00
_cell.angle_gamma   90.00
#
_symmetry.space_group_name_H-M   'P 1'
#
loop_
_entity.id
_entity.type
_entity.pdbx_description
1 polymer ?
#
loop_
_entity_poly.entity_id
_entity_poly.type
_entity_poly.pdbx_seq_one_letter_code
_entity_poly.pdbx_strand_id
1 'polypeptide(L)' 'IILNSISKLKELCDAKIIREIYPSHEKFAVGRELLDELYDGINNIENIWDTKEKNKFLRAWVIKGNNFKYII' A
#
# COMPACT_ATOMS: atom_id res chain seq x y z
N ILE A 1 -3.75 11.36 -6.31
CA ILE A 1 -2.30 11.67 -6.18
C ILE A 1 -1.50 10.42 -5.84
N ILE A 2 -1.80 9.72 -4.74
CA ILE A 2 -1.04 8.54 -4.30
C ILE A 2 -1.01 7.40 -5.34
N LEU A 3 -2.18 6.97 -5.86
CA LEU A 3 -2.25 5.91 -6.88
C LEU A 3 -1.40 6.22 -8.12
N ASN A 4 -1.44 7.46 -8.62
CA ASN A 4 -0.62 7.89 -9.75
C ASN A 4 0.88 7.81 -9.44
N SER A 5 1.30 8.15 -8.22
CA SER A 5 2.70 8.04 -7.80
C SER A 5 3.14 6.57 -7.75
N ILE A 6 2.31 5.68 -7.22
CA ILE A 6 2.60 4.24 -7.17
C ILE A 6 2.65 3.66 -8.59
N SER A 7 1.73 4.04 -9.48
CA SER A 7 1.75 3.61 -10.88
C SER A 7 3.05 4.00 -11.58
N LYS A 8 3.50 5.25 -11.41
CA LYS A 8 4.78 5.70 -11.97
C LYS A 8 5.97 4.95 -11.40
N LEU A 9 5.96 4.61 -10.11
CA LEU A 9 7.01 3.80 -9.49
C LEU A 9 7.06 2.39 -10.09
N LYS A 10 5.90 1.78 -10.35
CA LYS A 10 5.79 0.48 -11.03
C LYS A 10 6.40 0.56 -12.43
N GLU A 11 6.01 1.54 -13.23
CA GLU A 11 6.55 1.77 -14.58
C GLU A 11 8.08 1.94 -14.56
N LEU A 12 8.61 2.69 -13.59
CA LEU A 12 10.05 2.88 -13.43
C LEU A 12 10.78 1.59 -13.04
N CYS A 13 10.16 0.75 -12.19
CA CYS A 13 10.72 -0.54 -11.84
C CYS A 13 10.76 -1.48 -13.06
N ASP A 14 9.67 -1.54 -13.82
CA ASP A 14 9.55 -2.37 -15.01
C ASP A 14 10.56 -1.95 -16.10
N ALA A 15 10.65 -0.65 -16.37
CA ALA A 15 11.59 -0.09 -17.36
C ALA A 15 13.06 -0.38 -17.03
N LYS A 16 13.39 -0.57 -15.75
CA LYS A 16 14.75 -0.83 -15.27
C LYS A 16 14.97 -2.26 -14.79
N ILE A 17 13.98 -3.15 -14.95
CA ILE A 17 14.01 -4.53 -14.49
C ILE A 17 14.37 -4.63 -12.99
N ILE A 18 13.85 -3.69 -12.20
CA ILE A 18 14.03 -3.67 -10.73
C ILE A 18 13.08 -4.72 -10.14
N ARG A 19 13.66 -5.73 -9.48
CA ARG A 19 12.91 -6.81 -8.83
C ARG A 19 12.71 -6.60 -7.34
N GLU A 20 13.55 -5.77 -6.72
CA GLU A 20 13.53 -5.52 -5.29
C GLU A 20 13.53 -4.01 -5.02
N ILE A 21 12.81 -3.60 -3.98
CA ILE A 21 12.73 -2.22 -3.50
C ILE A 21 13.10 -2.16 -2.03
N TYR A 22 13.47 -0.97 -1.56
CA TYR A 22 13.86 -0.73 -0.18
C TYR A 22 12.91 0.30 0.46
N PRO A 23 11.79 -0.15 1.07
CA PRO A 23 10.93 0.73 1.83
C PRO A 23 11.70 1.36 3.00
N SER A 24 11.40 2.63 3.31
CA SER A 24 12.16 3.40 4.32
C SER A 24 12.15 2.81 5.73
N HIS A 25 11.18 1.94 6.04
CA HIS A 25 11.03 1.32 7.36
C HIS A 25 11.38 -0.17 7.38
N GLU A 26 11.83 -0.73 6.24
CA GLU A 26 12.25 -2.11 6.17
C GLU A 26 13.78 -2.22 6.30
N LYS A 27 14.22 -3.25 7.01
CA LYS A 27 15.65 -3.54 7.19
C LYS A 27 16.27 -4.20 5.95
N PHE A 28 15.45 -4.86 5.15
CA PHE A 28 15.87 -5.66 4.01
C PHE A 28 15.08 -5.25 2.76
N ALA A 29 15.62 -5.61 1.59
CA ALA A 29 14.91 -5.45 0.34
C ALA A 29 13.65 -6.32 0.36
N VAL A 30 12.59 -5.82 -0.26
CA VAL A 30 11.34 -6.57 -0.48
C VAL A 30 11.07 -6.62 -1.97
N GLY A 31 10.32 -7.61 -2.41
CA GLY A 31 10.01 -7.75 -3.82
C GLY A 31 9.13 -6.60 -4.34
N ARG A 32 9.30 -6.26 -5.62
CA ARG A 32 8.58 -5.16 -6.27
C ARG A 32 7.07 -5.40 -6.31
N GLU A 33 6.60 -6.64 -6.15
CA GLU A 33 5.21 -7.03 -5.99
C GLU A 33 4.50 -6.27 -4.85
N LEU A 34 5.25 -5.79 -3.85
CA LEU A 34 4.69 -4.93 -2.80
C LEU A 34 4.01 -3.68 -3.38
N LEU A 35 4.50 -3.13 -4.50
CA LEU A 35 3.88 -1.99 -5.17
C LEU A 35 2.57 -2.36 -5.86
N ASP A 36 2.44 -3.58 -6.37
CA ASP A 36 1.20 -4.09 -6.95
C ASP A 36 0.16 -4.28 -5.85
N GLU A 37 0.53 -4.98 -4.78
CA GLU A 37 -0.37 -5.23 -3.66
C GLU A 37 -0.83 -3.92 -3.00
N LEU A 38 0.07 -2.93 -2.87
CA LEU A 38 -0.28 -1.62 -2.32
C LEU A 38 -1.23 -0.85 -3.25
N TYR A 39 -0.99 -0.88 -4.56
CA TYR A 39 -1.86 -0.23 -5.54
C TYR A 39 -3.27 -0.83 -5.50
N ASP A 40 -3.37 -2.15 -5.58
CA ASP A 40 -4.64 -2.88 -5.58
C ASP A 40 -5.37 -2.70 -4.25
N GLY A 41 -4.62 -2.75 -3.14
CA GLY A 41 -5.15 -2.53 -1.81
C GLY A 41 -5.79 -1.16 -1.65
N ILE A 42 -5.13 -0.09 -2.08
CA ILE A 42 -5.66 1.28 -2.04
C ILE A 42 -6.88 1.42 -2.95
N ASN A 43 -6.82 0.85 -4.16
CA ASN A 43 -7.93 0.92 -5.12
C ASN A 43 -9.19 0.18 -4.63
N ASN A 44 -9.03 -0.80 -3.72
CA ASN A 44 -10.12 -1.56 -3.14
C ASN A 44 -10.72 -0.93 -1.86
N ILE A 45 -10.20 0.20 -1.35
CA ILE A 45 -10.65 0.78 -0.07
C ILE A 45 -12.15 1.07 -0.05
N GLU A 46 -12.72 1.56 -1.17
CA GLU A 46 -14.15 1.88 -1.24
C GLU A 46 -15.02 0.64 -1.01
N ASN A 47 -14.62 -0.52 -1.53
CA ASN A 47 -15.36 -1.78 -1.38
C ASN A 47 -15.32 -2.32 0.06
N ILE A 48 -14.30 -1.95 0.84
CA ILE A 48 -14.12 -2.39 2.23
C ILE A 48 -14.38 -1.28 3.25
N TRP A 49 -14.87 -0.12 2.82
CA TRP A 49 -15.04 1.07 3.65
C TRP A 49 -15.94 0.83 4.87
N ASP A 50 -16.97 0.00 4.73
CA ASP A 50 -17.93 -0.29 5.80
C ASP A 50 -17.39 -1.24 6.87
N THR A 51 -16.22 -1.84 6.63
CA THR A 51 -15.51 -2.66 7.62
C THR A 51 -14.64 -1.85 8.59
N LYS A 52 -14.63 -0.51 8.46
CA LYS A 52 -13.81 0.37 9.31
C LYS A 52 -14.15 0.22 10.79
N GLU A 53 -13.12 0.09 11.61
CA GLU A 53 -13.21 0.02 13.06
C GLU A 53 -12.59 1.27 13.68
N LYS A 54 -13.26 1.85 14.69
CA LYS A 54 -12.69 2.98 15.43
C LYS A 54 -11.57 2.49 16.34
N ASN A 55 -10.34 2.97 16.12
CA ASN A 55 -9.22 2.69 17.02
C ASN A 55 -9.07 3.82 18.05
N LYS A 56 -9.37 3.53 19.32
CA LYS A 56 -9.31 4.52 20.41
C LYS A 56 -7.90 5.03 20.70
N PHE A 57 -6.88 4.20 20.53
CA PHE A 57 -5.48 4.56 20.78
C PHE A 57 -4.97 5.55 19.73
N LEU A 58 -5.22 5.24 18.44
CA LEU A 58 -4.83 6.09 17.32
C LEU A 58 -5.77 7.29 17.13
N ARG A 59 -6.94 7.28 17.76
CA ARG A 59 -8.03 8.27 17.56
C ARG A 59 -8.44 8.40 16.08
N ALA A 60 -8.39 7.29 15.36
CA ALA A 60 -8.59 7.22 13.91
C ALA A 60 -9.51 6.05 13.51
N TRP A 61 -9.96 6.04 12.27
CA TRP A 61 -10.59 4.87 11.66
C TRP A 61 -9.53 3.95 11.10
N VAL A 62 -9.68 2.65 11.33
CA VAL A 62 -8.78 1.63 10.79
C VAL A 62 -9.58 0.70 9.91
N ILE A 63 -9.13 0.56 8.67
CA ILE A 63 -9.64 -0.43 7.71
C ILE A 63 -8.57 -1.51 7.57
N LYS A 64 -8.95 -2.77 7.78
CA LYS A 64 -8.06 -3.91 7.58
C LYS A 64 -8.30 -4.45 6.18
N GLY A 65 -7.33 -4.25 5.29
CA GLY A 65 -7.25 -4.99 4.03
C GLY A 65 -6.58 -6.35 4.24
N ASN A 66 -6.22 -7.02 3.14
CA ASN A 66 -5.50 -8.29 3.19
C ASN A 66 -4.10 -8.11 3.81
N ASN A 67 -3.23 -7.40 3.09
CA ASN A 67 -1.81 -7.25 3.46
C ASN A 67 -1.52 -5.92 4.14
N PHE A 68 -2.47 -4.97 4.10
CA PHE A 68 -2.29 -3.62 4.62
C PHE A 68 -3.40 -3.22 5.59
N LYS A 69 -3.06 -2.32 6.52
CA LYS A 69 -4.01 -1.60 7.35
C LYS A 69 -3.98 -0.13 6.99
N TYR A 70 -5.14 0.43 6.69
CA TYR A 70 -5.29 1.84 6.36
C TYR A 70 -5.77 2.58 7.60
N ILE A 71 -5.06 3.66 7.97
CA ILE A 71 -5.38 4.53 9.08
C ILE A 71 -5.88 5.85 8.48
N ILE A 72 -7.11 6.24 8.81
CA ILE A 72 -7.85 7.36 8.21
C ILE A 72 -8.37 8.30 9.30
#